data_AF-A0A0G2ET80-F1
#
_entry.id   AF-A0A0G2ET80-F1
#
_cell.length_a   1.000
_cell.length_b   1.000
_cell.length_c   1.000
_cell.angle_alpha   90.00
_cell.angle_beta   90.00
_cell.angle_gamma   90.00
#
_symmetry.space_group_name_H-M   'P 1'
#
loop_
_entity.id
_entity.type
_entity.pdbx_description
1 polymer ?
#
loop_
_entity_poly.entity_id
_entity_poly.type
_entity_poly.pdbx_seq_one_letter_code
_entity_poly.pdbx_strand_id
1 'polypeptide(L)'
;MAEGDLCVKHTLLALAAGYALYFQPSEALRTRANLHYRRAIDLLTASFADPKTQEIGNEEGVVASLLLLFIEDAVNWELRAPKEREPRWLAGARMARLILDKTDPGERYWKQSNVQSSQARISNANMVAYVDICAHPVTPLKFDEEGRTYTWLLSGTESDSRRIHGGTGLCPKLLHMFGQITHFCALAVEDPDSPILIHAAEKLQARLSGFAQWSEESEAHLSPADLFASCMPGFDGKVTTAAEVTQLTAESYVAAAQIYLHCRFFRRVCFLFDFSSKIVS
;
A
#
# COMPACT_ATOMS: atom_id res chain seq x y z
N MET A 1 12.92 -16.56 1.81
CA MET A 1 11.61 -16.98 1.26
C MET A 1 11.75 -17.79 -0.03
N ALA A 2 12.37 -17.26 -1.10
CA ALA A 2 12.47 -17.96 -2.40
C ALA A 2 13.21 -19.32 -2.37
N GLU A 3 14.07 -19.58 -1.37
CA GLU A 3 14.71 -20.89 -1.21
C GLU A 3 13.76 -21.96 -0.66
N GLY A 4 12.76 -21.57 0.14
CA GLY A 4 11.81 -22.47 0.80
C GLY A 4 10.44 -22.57 0.13
N ASP A 5 10.11 -21.65 -0.78
CA ASP A 5 8.83 -21.62 -1.50
C ASP A 5 9.06 -21.62 -3.02
N LEU A 6 8.60 -22.70 -3.69
CA LEU A 6 8.77 -22.89 -5.12
C LEU A 6 7.97 -21.90 -5.96
N CYS A 7 6.81 -21.45 -5.47
CA CYS A 7 6.00 -20.45 -6.15
C CYS A 7 6.75 -19.12 -6.17
N VAL A 8 7.23 -18.67 -5.00
CA VAL A 8 8.03 -17.45 -4.86
C VAL A 8 9.31 -17.50 -5.70
N LYS A 9 9.97 -18.67 -5.73
CA LYS A 9 11.15 -18.89 -6.57
C LYS A 9 10.85 -18.67 -8.04
N HIS A 10 9.79 -19.28 -8.55
CA HIS A 10 9.45 -19.20 -9.96
C HIS A 10 8.95 -17.81 -10.37
N THR A 11 8.19 -17.11 -9.51
CA THR A 11 7.81 -15.70 -9.75
C THR A 11 9.04 -14.80 -9.77
N LEU A 12 9.98 -14.97 -8.83
CA LEU A 12 11.19 -14.16 -8.77
C LEU A 12 12.06 -14.35 -10.02
N LEU A 13 12.24 -15.60 -10.46
CA LEU A 13 13.02 -15.90 -11.67
C LEU A 13 12.34 -15.37 -12.94
N ALA A 14 11.01 -15.42 -13.02
CA ALA A 14 10.26 -14.82 -14.12
C ALA A 14 10.47 -13.30 -14.18
N LEU A 15 10.32 -12.62 -13.04
CA LEU A 15 10.54 -11.18 -12.90
C LEU A 15 11.98 -10.78 -13.27
N ALA A 16 12.97 -11.46 -12.69
CA ALA A 16 14.39 -11.17 -12.95
C ALA A 16 14.76 -11.38 -14.42
N ALA A 17 14.23 -12.44 -15.05
CA ALA A 17 14.44 -12.69 -16.48
C ALA A 17 13.76 -11.62 -17.35
N GLY A 18 12.56 -11.15 -16.96
CA GLY A 18 11.88 -10.02 -17.62
C GLY A 18 12.71 -8.75 -17.59
N TYR A 19 13.24 -8.38 -16.43
CA TYR A 19 14.18 -7.24 -16.31
C TYR A 19 15.43 -7.42 -17.17
N ALA A 20 16.05 -8.60 -17.15
CA ALA A 20 17.24 -8.85 -17.96
C ALA A 20 16.95 -8.77 -19.47
N LEU A 21 15.78 -9.23 -19.92
CA LEU A 21 15.33 -9.11 -21.32
C LEU A 21 15.17 -7.66 -21.78
N TYR A 22 14.77 -6.76 -20.88
CA TYR A 22 14.64 -5.34 -21.17
C TYR A 22 16.00 -4.72 -21.58
N PHE A 23 17.09 -5.12 -20.92
CA PHE A 23 18.43 -4.64 -21.25
C PHE A 23 19.09 -5.41 -22.40
N GLN A 24 18.85 -6.72 -22.47
CA GLN A 24 19.46 -7.60 -23.46
C GLN A 24 18.45 -8.61 -24.02
N PRO A 25 17.86 -8.32 -25.19
CA PRO A 25 16.95 -9.23 -25.86
C PRO A 25 17.62 -10.59 -26.15
N SER A 26 16.99 -11.69 -25.72
CA SER A 26 17.51 -13.04 -25.94
C SER A 26 16.38 -14.06 -25.97
N GLU A 27 16.29 -14.83 -27.06
CA GLU A 27 15.23 -15.83 -27.23
C GLU A 27 15.30 -16.95 -26.20
N ALA A 28 16.52 -17.40 -25.88
CA ALA A 28 16.74 -18.42 -24.87
C ALA A 28 16.32 -17.93 -23.48
N LEU A 29 16.61 -16.66 -23.16
CA LEU A 29 16.16 -16.06 -21.90
C LEU A 29 14.64 -15.87 -21.87
N ARG A 30 14.03 -15.44 -22.98
CA ARG A 30 12.57 -15.31 -23.14
C ARG A 30 11.86 -16.63 -22.91
N THR A 31 12.38 -17.71 -23.49
CA THR A 31 11.83 -19.06 -23.30
C THR A 31 11.88 -19.49 -21.83
N ARG A 32 13.00 -19.22 -21.13
CA ARG A 32 13.14 -19.52 -19.69
C ARG A 32 12.24 -18.64 -18.82
N ALA A 33 12.12 -17.35 -19.13
CA ALA A 33 11.22 -16.43 -18.45
C ALA A 33 9.77 -16.94 -18.51
N ASN A 34 9.31 -17.27 -19.72
CA ASN A 34 7.98 -17.83 -19.94
C ASN A 34 7.76 -19.17 -19.23
N LEU A 35 8.78 -20.04 -19.19
CA LEU A 35 8.70 -21.30 -18.46
C LEU A 35 8.50 -21.06 -16.95
N HIS A 36 9.29 -20.16 -16.36
CA HIS A 36 9.16 -19.82 -14.94
C HIS A 36 7.83 -19.14 -14.63
N TYR A 37 7.37 -18.23 -15.51
CA TYR A 37 6.07 -17.60 -15.38
C TYR A 37 4.94 -18.64 -15.37
N ARG A 38 4.90 -19.57 -16.34
CA ARG A 38 3.87 -20.62 -16.37
C ARG A 38 3.89 -21.48 -15.12
N ARG A 39 5.07 -21.93 -14.68
CA ARG A 39 5.21 -22.70 -13.44
C ARG A 39 4.73 -21.93 -12.21
N ALA A 40 5.01 -20.64 -12.13
CA ALA A 40 4.51 -19.79 -11.06
C ALA A 40 2.98 -19.72 -11.06
N ILE A 41 2.36 -19.54 -12.22
CA ILE A 41 0.89 -19.53 -12.34
C ILE A 41 0.28 -20.88 -11.95
N ASP A 42 0.86 -21.99 -12.39
CA ASP A 42 0.39 -23.34 -12.04
C ASP A 42 0.44 -23.56 -10.52
N LEU A 43 1.56 -23.20 -9.88
CA LEU A 43 1.74 -23.30 -8.44
C LEU A 43 0.81 -22.38 -7.67
N LEU A 44 0.67 -21.12 -8.11
CA LEU A 44 -0.22 -20.15 -7.47
C LEU A 44 -1.69 -20.61 -7.55
N THR A 45 -2.09 -21.17 -8.69
CA THR A 45 -3.43 -21.74 -8.89
C THR A 45 -3.66 -22.92 -7.94
N ALA A 46 -2.67 -23.80 -7.79
CA ALA A 46 -2.75 -24.89 -6.82
C ALA A 46 -2.86 -24.38 -5.38
N SER A 47 -2.08 -23.35 -5.01
CA SER A 47 -2.14 -22.75 -3.68
C SER A 47 -3.49 -22.08 -3.38
N PHE A 48 -4.15 -21.48 -4.38
CA PHE A 48 -5.50 -20.95 -4.18
C PHE A 48 -6.57 -22.03 -3.98
N ALA A 49 -6.35 -23.21 -4.54
CA ALA A 49 -7.22 -24.35 -4.33
C ALA A 49 -6.99 -25.06 -2.98
N ASP A 50 -5.87 -24.82 -2.32
CA ASP A 50 -5.54 -25.41 -1.01
C ASP A 50 -6.10 -24.54 0.14
N PRO A 51 -7.06 -25.03 0.94
CA PRO A 51 -7.58 -24.30 2.09
C PRO A 51 -6.49 -23.94 3.11
N LYS A 52 -5.40 -24.71 3.21
CA LYS A 52 -4.31 -24.46 4.17
C LYS A 52 -3.59 -23.15 3.93
N THR A 53 -3.54 -22.70 2.67
CA THR A 53 -2.94 -21.42 2.29
C THR A 53 -3.76 -20.22 2.79
N GLN A 54 -5.04 -20.44 3.13
CA GLN A 54 -5.91 -19.42 3.72
C GLN A 54 -5.92 -19.48 5.26
N GLU A 55 -5.09 -20.31 5.87
CA GLU A 55 -4.91 -20.31 7.32
C GLU A 55 -3.94 -19.19 7.76
N ILE A 56 -4.21 -18.64 8.94
CA ILE A 56 -3.38 -17.58 9.55
C ILE A 56 -1.92 -18.05 9.65
N GLY A 57 -1.01 -17.35 8.96
CA GLY A 57 0.44 -17.59 8.98
C GLY A 57 0.97 -18.37 7.78
N ASN A 58 0.10 -18.92 6.92
CA ASN A 58 0.49 -19.70 5.74
C ASN A 58 0.38 -18.89 4.43
N GLU A 59 -0.04 -17.64 4.48
CA GLU A 59 -0.32 -16.81 3.30
C GLU A 59 0.95 -16.22 2.65
N GLU A 60 2.06 -16.15 3.39
CA GLU A 60 3.21 -15.30 3.03
C GLU A 60 3.76 -15.60 1.63
N GLY A 61 3.87 -16.88 1.28
CA GLY A 61 4.39 -17.32 -0.02
C GLY A 61 3.49 -16.92 -1.19
N VAL A 62 2.17 -17.04 -1.00
CA VAL A 62 1.17 -16.65 -2.02
C VAL A 62 1.10 -15.13 -2.15
N VAL A 63 1.07 -14.41 -1.04
CA VAL A 63 1.09 -12.94 -1.05
C VAL A 63 2.38 -12.43 -1.70
N ALA A 64 3.55 -12.99 -1.36
CA ALA A 64 4.82 -12.62 -1.99
C ALA A 64 4.84 -12.92 -3.50
N SER A 65 4.27 -14.06 -3.91
CA SER A 65 4.18 -14.44 -5.32
C SER A 65 3.29 -13.48 -6.11
N LEU A 66 2.13 -13.12 -5.57
CA LEU A 66 1.26 -12.08 -6.13
C LEU A 66 1.98 -10.73 -6.21
N LEU A 67 2.77 -10.39 -5.18
CA LEU A 67 3.57 -9.17 -5.17
C LEU A 67 4.58 -9.15 -6.33
N LEU A 68 5.34 -10.22 -6.49
CA LEU A 68 6.33 -10.31 -7.57
C LEU A 68 5.68 -10.29 -8.96
N LEU A 69 4.51 -10.92 -9.12
CA LEU A 69 3.76 -10.91 -10.39
C LEU A 69 3.17 -9.54 -10.72
N PHE A 70 2.73 -8.73 -9.74
CA PHE A 70 2.31 -7.37 -10.06
C PHE A 70 3.49 -6.53 -10.56
N ILE A 71 4.69 -6.68 -9.97
CA ILE A 71 5.89 -5.95 -10.41
C ILE A 71 6.23 -6.37 -11.85
N GLU A 72 6.10 -7.66 -12.15
CA GLU A 72 6.30 -8.20 -13.48
C GLU A 72 5.33 -7.56 -14.50
N ASP A 73 4.04 -7.46 -14.18
CA ASP A 73 3.03 -6.79 -15.03
C ASP A 73 3.30 -5.27 -15.18
N ALA A 74 3.86 -4.63 -14.15
CA ALA A 74 4.24 -3.22 -14.20
C ALA A 74 5.42 -2.98 -15.16
N VAL A 75 6.42 -3.87 -15.13
CA VAL A 75 7.65 -3.82 -15.96
C VAL A 75 7.36 -4.22 -17.40
N ASN A 76 6.61 -5.28 -17.62
CA ASN A 76 6.24 -5.78 -18.95
C ASN A 76 4.99 -5.07 -19.47
N TRP A 77 5.06 -3.74 -19.55
CA TRP A 77 3.94 -2.87 -19.92
C TRP A 77 3.35 -3.16 -21.30
N GLU A 78 4.12 -3.79 -22.19
CA GLU A 78 3.69 -4.24 -23.53
C GLU A 78 2.68 -5.40 -23.48
N LEU A 79 2.62 -6.14 -22.36
CA LEU A 79 1.73 -7.29 -22.15
C LEU A 79 0.49 -6.95 -21.32
N ARG A 80 0.23 -5.66 -21.10
CA ARG A 80 -0.88 -5.18 -20.28
C ARG A 80 -2.23 -5.62 -20.83
N ALA A 81 -3.16 -5.81 -19.91
CA ALA A 81 -4.56 -6.04 -20.24
C ALA A 81 -5.12 -4.89 -21.12
N PRO A 82 -6.12 -5.16 -21.97
CA PRO A 82 -6.85 -4.12 -22.71
C PRO A 82 -7.35 -3.00 -21.78
N LYS A 83 -7.47 -1.78 -22.32
CA LYS A 83 -7.82 -0.57 -21.55
C LYS A 83 -9.18 -0.67 -20.83
N GLU A 84 -10.06 -1.53 -21.33
CA GLU A 84 -11.42 -1.74 -20.82
C GLU A 84 -11.47 -2.70 -19.63
N ARG A 85 -10.35 -3.34 -19.28
CA ARG A 85 -10.25 -4.26 -18.15
C ARG A 85 -9.43 -3.66 -17.02
N GLU A 86 -9.75 -4.08 -15.80
CA GLU A 86 -8.90 -3.79 -14.66
C GLU A 86 -7.47 -4.28 -14.92
N PRO A 87 -6.44 -3.44 -14.68
CA PRO A 87 -5.06 -3.87 -14.82
C PRO A 87 -4.76 -5.08 -13.92
N ARG A 88 -3.98 -6.04 -14.43
CA ARG A 88 -3.69 -7.28 -13.71
C ARG A 88 -2.93 -7.02 -12.42
N TRP A 89 -2.00 -6.05 -12.41
CA TRP A 89 -1.31 -5.64 -11.20
C TRP A 89 -2.28 -5.19 -10.09
N LEU A 90 -3.36 -4.48 -10.43
CA LEU A 90 -4.34 -3.99 -9.47
C LEU A 90 -5.23 -5.14 -8.97
N ALA A 91 -5.67 -6.02 -9.88
CA ALA A 91 -6.43 -7.21 -9.51
C ALA A 91 -5.62 -8.12 -8.57
N GLY A 92 -4.31 -8.29 -8.84
CA GLY A 92 -3.39 -9.04 -8.00
C GLY A 92 -3.21 -8.42 -6.61
N ALA A 93 -3.04 -7.10 -6.53
CA ALA A 93 -2.93 -6.39 -5.25
C ALA A 93 -4.20 -6.55 -4.40
N ARG A 94 -5.39 -6.43 -5.01
CA ARG A 94 -6.66 -6.64 -4.31
C ARG A 94 -6.85 -8.08 -3.85
N MET A 95 -6.44 -9.05 -4.65
CA MET A 95 -6.47 -10.45 -4.25
C MET A 95 -5.54 -10.72 -3.06
N ALA A 96 -4.33 -10.16 -3.09
CA ALA A 96 -3.39 -10.25 -1.97
C ALA A 96 -3.95 -9.57 -0.70
N ARG A 97 -4.62 -8.43 -0.85
CA ARG A 97 -5.32 -7.73 0.24
C ARG A 97 -6.39 -8.61 0.86
N LEU A 98 -7.28 -9.20 0.05
CA LEU A 98 -8.35 -10.07 0.54
C LEU A 98 -7.81 -11.30 1.29
N ILE A 99 -6.65 -11.81 0.89
CA ILE A 99 -5.98 -12.90 1.62
C ILE A 99 -5.50 -12.38 2.98
N LEU A 100 -4.81 -11.24 3.01
CA LEU A 100 -4.32 -10.64 4.26
C LEU A 100 -5.46 -10.25 5.23
N ASP A 101 -6.61 -9.82 4.70
CA ASP A 101 -7.81 -9.53 5.48
C ASP A 101 -8.34 -10.82 6.14
N LYS A 102 -8.36 -11.94 5.41
CA LYS A 102 -8.81 -13.25 5.92
C LYS A 102 -7.81 -13.92 6.87
N THR A 103 -6.52 -13.68 6.66
CA THR A 103 -5.45 -14.29 7.44
C THR A 103 -4.88 -13.33 8.48
N ASP A 104 -5.64 -12.30 8.88
CA ASP A 104 -5.20 -11.34 9.89
C ASP A 104 -5.02 -12.05 11.24
N PRO A 105 -3.78 -12.22 11.75
CA PRO A 105 -3.56 -12.78 13.07
C PRO A 105 -4.20 -11.93 14.16
N GLY A 106 -4.44 -10.63 13.90
CA GLY A 106 -5.13 -9.70 14.78
C GLY A 106 -6.48 -10.18 15.31
N GLU A 107 -7.21 -11.01 14.56
CA GLU A 107 -8.48 -11.58 15.04
C GLU A 107 -8.32 -12.42 16.32
N ARG A 108 -7.14 -13.03 16.52
CA ARG A 108 -6.85 -13.85 17.70
C ARG A 108 -6.42 -13.03 18.92
N TYR A 109 -6.07 -11.76 18.74
CA TYR A 109 -5.49 -10.93 19.79
C TYR A 109 -6.40 -9.75 20.14
N TRP A 110 -6.69 -9.59 21.43
CA TRP A 110 -7.49 -8.45 21.92
C TRP A 110 -6.85 -7.07 21.65
N LYS A 111 -5.51 -7.03 21.51
CA LYS A 111 -4.74 -5.81 21.21
C LYS A 111 -3.79 -6.07 20.05
N GLN A 112 -3.73 -5.13 19.11
CA GLN A 112 -2.79 -5.15 17.97
C GLN A 112 -1.32 -5.21 18.41
N SER A 113 -0.99 -4.66 19.59
CA SER A 113 0.34 -4.73 20.19
C SER A 113 0.82 -6.14 20.51
N ASN A 114 -0.11 -7.10 20.62
CA ASN A 114 0.21 -8.47 20.97
C ASN A 114 0.36 -9.35 19.73
N VAL A 115 0.05 -8.80 18.54
CA VAL A 115 0.13 -9.52 17.28
C VAL A 115 1.60 -9.69 16.90
N GLN A 116 2.04 -10.95 16.85
CA GLN A 116 3.37 -11.30 16.35
C GLN A 116 3.25 -11.63 14.87
N SER A 117 3.83 -10.78 14.02
CA SER A 117 3.96 -11.03 12.57
C SER A 117 5.42 -11.20 12.21
N SER A 118 5.70 -12.05 11.22
CA SER A 118 7.03 -12.15 10.65
C SER A 118 7.39 -10.84 9.91
N GLN A 119 8.70 -10.58 9.75
CA GLN A 119 9.17 -9.45 8.94
C GLN A 119 8.69 -9.54 7.49
N ALA A 120 8.67 -10.76 6.93
CA ALA A 120 8.19 -11.00 5.59
C ALA A 120 6.72 -10.63 5.43
N ARG A 121 5.86 -11.03 6.38
CA ARG A 121 4.44 -10.67 6.38
C ARG A 121 4.29 -9.15 6.48
N ILE A 122 4.99 -8.49 7.39
CA ILE A 122 4.92 -7.02 7.55
C ILE A 122 5.31 -6.32 6.24
N SER A 123 6.43 -6.71 5.63
CA SER A 123 6.88 -6.10 4.37
C SER A 123 5.93 -6.34 3.21
N ASN A 124 5.42 -7.57 3.06
CA ASN A 124 4.45 -7.91 2.04
C ASN A 124 3.15 -7.13 2.22
N ALA A 125 2.63 -7.12 3.45
CA ALA A 125 1.40 -6.44 3.82
C ALA A 125 1.52 -4.93 3.52
N ASN A 126 2.61 -4.30 3.96
CA ASN A 126 2.88 -2.89 3.70
C ASN A 126 2.94 -2.58 2.19
N MET A 127 3.56 -3.45 1.38
CA MET A 127 3.58 -3.29 -0.08
C MET A 127 2.21 -3.48 -0.73
N VAL A 128 1.42 -4.49 -0.31
CA VAL A 128 0.05 -4.71 -0.80
C VAL A 128 -0.80 -3.47 -0.52
N ALA A 129 -0.78 -2.97 0.72
CA ALA A 129 -1.53 -1.78 1.12
C ALA A 129 -1.10 -0.56 0.30
N TYR A 130 0.20 -0.32 0.16
CA TYR A 130 0.71 0.79 -0.64
C TYR A 130 0.18 0.77 -2.07
N VAL A 131 0.25 -0.37 -2.75
CA VAL A 131 -0.21 -0.51 -4.14
C VAL A 131 -1.72 -0.31 -4.26
N ASP A 132 -2.51 -0.95 -3.39
CA ASP A 132 -3.97 -0.85 -3.45
C ASP A 132 -4.47 0.56 -3.08
N ILE A 133 -3.93 1.14 -2.01
CA ILE A 133 -4.32 2.47 -1.52
C ILE A 133 -3.91 3.57 -2.51
N CYS A 134 -2.70 3.50 -3.08
CA CYS A 134 -2.27 4.47 -4.09
C CYS A 134 -3.05 4.34 -5.41
N ALA A 135 -3.80 3.26 -5.62
CA ALA A 135 -4.73 3.12 -6.74
C ALA A 135 -6.12 3.74 -6.47
N HIS A 136 -6.48 4.04 -5.22
CA HIS A 136 -7.76 4.67 -4.88
C HIS A 136 -8.04 6.00 -5.62
N PRO A 137 -7.07 6.91 -5.85
CA PRO A 137 -7.27 8.11 -6.65
C PRO A 137 -7.87 7.86 -8.04
N VAL A 138 -7.53 6.74 -8.67
CA VAL A 138 -7.86 6.41 -10.06
C VAL A 138 -8.85 5.26 -10.21
N THR A 139 -9.42 4.80 -9.10
CA THR A 139 -10.43 3.73 -9.09
C THR A 139 -11.75 4.25 -8.52
N PRO A 140 -12.90 3.65 -8.91
CA PRO A 140 -14.18 4.00 -8.34
C PRO A 140 -14.16 3.82 -6.81
N LEU A 141 -14.79 4.76 -6.08
CA LEU A 141 -15.05 4.58 -4.66
C LEU A 141 -15.96 3.36 -4.48
N LYS A 142 -15.52 2.43 -3.64
CA LYS A 142 -16.30 1.27 -3.24
C LYS A 142 -16.50 1.34 -1.74
N PHE A 143 -17.73 1.21 -1.31
CA PHE A 143 -18.03 1.02 0.10
C PHE A 143 -17.60 -0.41 0.49
N ASP A 144 -16.90 -0.51 1.61
CA ASP A 144 -16.48 -1.77 2.20
C ASP A 144 -17.30 -1.96 3.48
N GLU A 145 -18.34 -2.79 3.40
CA GLU A 145 -19.31 -3.03 4.47
C GLU A 145 -18.65 -3.55 5.75
N GLU A 146 -17.51 -4.24 5.63
CA GLU A 146 -16.86 -4.88 6.76
C GLU A 146 -16.06 -3.91 7.64
N GLY A 147 -15.79 -2.69 7.16
CA GLY A 147 -15.13 -1.63 7.95
C GLY A 147 -13.73 -1.94 8.49
N ARG A 148 -13.15 -3.10 8.16
CA ARG A 148 -11.88 -3.63 8.67
C ARG A 148 -10.71 -3.40 7.72
N THR A 149 -10.76 -2.35 6.91
CA THR A 149 -9.79 -2.17 5.83
C THR A 149 -8.39 -1.90 6.39
N TYR A 150 -7.45 -2.80 6.10
CA TYR A 150 -6.02 -2.72 6.44
C TYR A 150 -5.71 -2.65 7.95
N THR A 151 -6.50 -3.30 8.82
CA THR A 151 -6.22 -3.35 10.28
C THR A 151 -4.89 -4.03 10.59
N TRP A 152 -4.51 -5.03 9.79
CA TRP A 152 -3.26 -5.77 9.90
C TRP A 152 -2.00 -4.89 9.74
N LEU A 153 -2.09 -3.69 9.16
CA LEU A 153 -0.99 -2.72 9.09
C LEU A 153 -0.56 -2.20 10.47
N LEU A 154 -1.48 -2.24 11.44
CA LEU A 154 -1.27 -1.67 12.77
C LEU A 154 -0.73 -2.70 13.78
N SER A 155 -0.29 -3.87 13.31
CA SER A 155 0.31 -4.91 14.13
C SER A 155 1.59 -4.39 14.82
N GLY A 156 1.77 -4.73 16.10
CA GLY A 156 2.93 -4.30 16.90
C GLY A 156 2.66 -3.03 17.72
N THR A 157 3.72 -2.41 18.22
CA THR A 157 3.60 -1.20 19.04
C THR A 157 3.28 0.03 18.19
N GLU A 158 2.82 1.13 18.82
CA GLU A 158 2.63 2.39 18.11
C GLU A 158 3.94 2.86 17.45
N SER A 159 5.08 2.62 18.09
CA SER A 159 6.40 2.90 17.52
C SER A 159 6.62 2.09 16.24
N ASP A 160 6.37 0.78 16.28
CA ASP A 160 6.55 -0.09 15.11
C ASP A 160 5.68 0.36 13.93
N SER A 161 4.42 0.72 14.19
CA SER A 161 3.50 1.20 13.16
C SER A 161 3.92 2.54 12.53
N ARG A 162 4.75 3.33 13.22
CA ARG A 162 5.29 4.63 12.76
C ARG A 162 6.68 4.55 12.15
N ARG A 163 7.28 3.36 12.14
CA ARG A 163 8.58 3.13 11.52
C ARG A 163 8.43 3.19 9.99
N ILE A 164 9.31 3.95 9.35
CA ILE A 164 9.38 4.05 7.89
C ILE A 164 9.79 2.69 7.33
N HIS A 165 8.99 2.17 6.40
CA HIS A 165 9.30 0.94 5.72
C HIS A 165 10.09 1.22 4.44
N GLY A 166 11.33 0.70 4.36
CA GLY A 166 12.25 1.02 3.26
C GLY A 166 11.74 0.68 1.85
N GLY A 167 10.85 -0.31 1.73
CA GLY A 167 10.24 -0.68 0.45
C GLY A 167 9.22 0.33 -0.10
N THR A 168 8.61 1.17 0.74
CA THR A 168 7.55 2.11 0.33
C THR A 168 7.88 3.56 0.66
N GLY A 169 8.83 3.82 1.56
CA GLY A 169 9.24 5.17 1.97
C GLY A 169 8.28 5.86 2.96
N LEU A 170 7.32 5.12 3.53
CA LEU A 170 6.38 5.59 4.55
C LEU A 170 6.03 4.47 5.53
N CYS A 171 5.47 4.84 6.67
CA CYS A 171 5.08 3.90 7.72
C CYS A 171 3.68 3.30 7.52
N PRO A 172 3.42 2.10 8.08
CA PRO A 172 2.10 1.45 8.04
C PRO A 172 0.96 2.30 8.59
N LYS A 173 1.21 3.09 9.64
CA LYS A 173 0.20 3.96 10.27
C LYS A 173 -0.28 5.05 9.32
N LEU A 174 0.62 5.64 8.53
CA LEU A 174 0.26 6.66 7.54
C LEU A 174 -0.53 6.04 6.38
N LEU A 175 -0.12 4.86 5.90
CA LEU A 175 -0.88 4.10 4.91
C LEU A 175 -2.30 3.80 5.39
N HIS A 176 -2.44 3.34 6.62
CA HIS A 176 -3.75 3.10 7.21
C HIS A 176 -4.61 4.39 7.21
N MET A 177 -4.02 5.55 7.53
CA MET A 177 -4.73 6.84 7.47
C MET A 177 -5.17 7.21 6.04
N PHE A 178 -4.39 6.93 4.99
CA PHE A 178 -4.85 7.06 3.60
C PHE A 178 -6.06 6.17 3.29
N GLY A 179 -6.05 4.94 3.80
CA GLY A 179 -7.20 4.03 3.74
C GLY A 179 -8.44 4.64 4.41
N GLN A 180 -8.29 5.19 5.62
CA GLN A 180 -9.37 5.86 6.36
C GLN A 180 -9.97 7.03 5.58
N ILE A 181 -9.15 7.86 4.93
CA ILE A 181 -9.64 8.96 4.07
C ILE A 181 -10.58 8.41 2.99
N THR A 182 -10.17 7.33 2.32
CA THR A 182 -10.96 6.72 1.24
C THR A 182 -12.26 6.12 1.78
N HIS A 183 -12.20 5.46 2.94
CA HIS A 183 -13.37 4.90 3.62
C HIS A 183 -14.38 5.99 4.02
N PHE A 184 -13.92 7.11 4.59
CA PHE A 184 -14.79 8.25 4.91
C PHE A 184 -15.44 8.83 3.65
N CYS A 185 -14.70 8.89 2.53
CA CYS A 185 -15.27 9.34 1.27
C CYS A 185 -16.37 8.40 0.74
N ALA A 186 -16.23 7.09 0.96
CA ALA A 186 -17.27 6.13 0.59
C ALA A 186 -18.51 6.29 1.48
N LEU A 187 -18.31 6.41 2.81
CA LEU A 187 -19.40 6.69 3.74
C LEU A 187 -20.14 7.99 3.44
N ALA A 188 -19.42 9.05 3.06
CA ALA A 188 -20.03 10.33 2.72
C ALA A 188 -20.81 10.31 1.38
N VAL A 189 -20.63 9.28 0.55
CA VAL A 189 -21.51 9.06 -0.61
C VAL A 189 -22.85 8.48 -0.17
N GLU A 190 -22.84 7.60 0.83
CA GLU A 190 -24.06 6.97 1.38
C GLU A 190 -24.81 7.91 2.32
N ASP A 191 -24.11 8.69 3.14
CA ASP A 191 -24.66 9.68 4.09
C ASP A 191 -23.94 11.04 3.98
N PRO A 192 -24.31 11.87 2.99
CA PRO A 192 -23.64 13.15 2.71
C PRO A 192 -23.70 14.19 3.84
N ASP A 193 -24.77 14.18 4.62
CA ASP A 193 -25.06 15.20 5.64
C ASP A 193 -24.61 14.78 7.04
N SER A 194 -23.87 13.67 7.14
CA SER A 194 -23.44 13.11 8.42
C SER A 194 -22.48 14.04 9.17
N PRO A 195 -22.88 14.64 10.31
CA PRO A 195 -21.99 15.49 11.10
C PRO A 195 -20.85 14.69 11.74
N ILE A 196 -21.08 13.38 11.95
CA ILE A 196 -20.09 12.46 12.51
C ILE A 196 -18.92 12.29 11.53
N LEU A 197 -19.18 12.18 10.22
CA LEU A 197 -18.14 12.02 9.21
C LEU A 197 -17.27 13.27 9.07
N ILE A 198 -17.88 14.45 9.12
CA ILE A 198 -17.15 15.73 9.10
C ILE A 198 -16.22 15.80 10.32
N HIS A 199 -16.75 15.55 11.51
CA HIS A 199 -15.95 15.57 12.74
C HIS A 199 -14.83 14.51 12.74
N ALA A 200 -15.08 13.33 12.18
CA ALA A 200 -14.07 12.29 12.03
C ALA A 200 -12.94 12.71 11.06
N ALA A 201 -13.29 13.37 9.96
CA ALA A 201 -12.33 13.92 9.01
C ALA A 201 -11.49 15.05 9.60
N GLU A 202 -12.08 15.96 10.39
CA GLU A 202 -11.36 17.02 11.12
C GLU A 202 -10.36 16.43 12.14
N LYS A 203 -10.78 15.40 12.88
CA LYS A 203 -9.88 14.65 13.78
C LYS A 203 -8.74 13.99 13.02
N LEU A 204 -9.01 13.43 11.84
CA LEU A 204 -7.98 12.85 11.00
C LEU A 204 -7.00 13.91 10.49
N GLN A 205 -7.50 15.09 10.09
CA GLN A 205 -6.69 16.22 9.69
C GLN A 205 -5.75 16.67 10.83
N ALA A 206 -6.29 16.85 12.05
CA ALA A 206 -5.48 17.23 13.21
C ALA A 206 -4.39 16.19 13.51
N ARG A 207 -4.69 14.90 13.36
CA ARG A 207 -3.71 13.82 13.49
C ARG A 207 -2.62 13.87 12.43
N LEU A 208 -2.97 14.21 11.18
CA LEU A 208 -2.02 14.38 10.07
C LEU A 208 -1.12 15.61 10.25
N SER A 209 -1.63 16.70 10.83
CA SER A 209 -0.84 17.92 11.05
C SER A 209 0.29 17.75 12.06
N GLY A 210 0.12 16.85 13.04
CA GLY A 210 1.15 16.49 14.03
C GLY A 210 1.76 15.11 13.80
N PHE A 211 1.67 14.58 12.58
CA PHE A 211 2.13 13.22 12.30
C PHE A 211 3.64 13.18 12.11
N ALA A 212 4.31 12.29 12.84
CA ALA A 212 5.74 12.07 12.74
C ALA A 212 6.04 10.58 12.51
N GLN A 213 7.05 10.34 11.67
CA GLN A 213 7.58 9.03 11.30
C GLN A 213 9.05 8.95 11.70
N TRP A 214 9.58 7.74 11.86
CA TRP A 214 10.99 7.55 12.24
C TRP A 214 11.65 6.41 11.46
N SER A 215 12.97 6.46 11.34
CA SER A 215 13.82 5.39 10.81
C SER A 215 15.01 5.17 11.73
N GLU A 216 15.67 4.01 11.62
CA GLU A 216 16.91 3.73 12.37
C GLU A 216 18.11 4.54 11.83
N GLU A 217 18.01 4.99 10.58
CA GLU A 217 19.08 5.65 9.83
C GLU A 217 19.17 7.16 10.09
N SER A 218 18.26 7.75 10.87
CA SER A 218 18.26 9.20 11.10
C SER A 218 17.78 9.58 12.49
N GLU A 219 18.34 10.67 13.01
CA GLU A 219 17.89 11.31 14.24
C GLU A 219 16.52 11.97 14.04
N ALA A 220 15.73 12.01 15.12
CA ALA A 220 14.42 12.64 15.08
C ALA A 220 14.56 14.16 14.98
N HIS A 221 13.93 14.76 13.95
CA HIS A 221 13.77 16.21 13.87
C HIS A 221 12.56 16.68 14.67
N LEU A 222 12.65 17.87 15.26
CA LEU A 222 11.58 18.44 16.09
C LEU A 222 10.38 18.91 15.26
N SER A 223 10.60 19.27 13.99
CA SER A 223 9.56 19.67 13.06
C SER A 223 9.95 19.41 11.59
N PRO A 224 8.97 19.37 10.66
CA PRO A 224 9.26 19.34 9.22
C PRO A 224 10.13 20.52 8.77
N ALA A 225 9.92 21.72 9.35
CA ALA A 225 10.73 22.89 9.03
C ALA A 225 12.21 22.69 9.41
N ASP A 226 12.47 22.05 10.56
CA ASP A 226 13.83 21.73 10.99
C ASP A 226 14.48 20.69 10.07
N LEU A 227 13.71 19.69 9.62
CA LEU A 227 14.17 18.71 8.61
C LEU A 227 14.51 19.40 7.28
N PHE A 228 13.66 20.30 6.80
CA PHE A 228 13.93 21.05 5.56
C PHE A 228 15.15 21.98 5.71
N ALA A 229 15.34 22.59 6.88
CA ALA A 229 16.49 23.44 7.15
C ALA A 229 17.79 22.63 7.31
N SER A 230 17.72 21.41 7.87
CA SER A 230 18.89 20.53 8.01
C SER A 230 19.33 19.93 6.69
N CYS A 231 18.37 19.66 5.79
CA CYS A 231 18.64 19.25 4.42
C CYS A 231 19.15 20.45 3.64
N MET A 232 20.46 20.72 3.70
CA MET A 232 21.11 21.74 2.86
C MET A 232 21.39 21.11 1.48
N PRO A 233 20.54 21.33 0.46
CA PRO A 233 20.88 20.83 -0.87
C PRO A 233 22.19 21.45 -1.33
N GLY A 234 23.00 20.68 -2.05
CA GLY A 234 24.13 21.23 -2.80
C GLY A 234 23.66 22.35 -3.75
N PHE A 235 24.62 23.03 -4.39
CA PHE A 235 24.31 24.09 -5.38
C PHE A 235 23.40 23.60 -6.53
N ASP A 236 23.30 22.29 -6.73
CA ASP A 236 22.49 21.58 -7.72
C ASP A 236 21.10 21.12 -7.19
N GLY A 237 20.73 21.44 -5.95
CA GLY A 237 19.45 20.99 -5.37
C GLY A 237 19.46 19.56 -4.86
N LYS A 238 20.62 18.87 -4.85
CA LYS A 238 20.71 17.45 -4.56
C LYS A 238 20.86 17.17 -3.06
N VAL A 239 19.99 16.28 -2.56
CA VAL A 239 20.12 15.63 -1.26
C VAL A 239 21.12 14.49 -1.37
N THR A 240 22.07 14.38 -0.45
CA THR A 240 23.25 13.51 -0.62
C THR A 240 23.29 12.32 0.33
N THR A 241 22.52 12.31 1.40
CA THR A 241 22.49 11.20 2.35
C THR A 241 21.23 10.37 2.23
N ALA A 242 21.35 9.06 2.47
CA ALA A 242 20.20 8.15 2.48
C ALA A 242 19.21 8.49 3.61
N ALA A 243 19.71 8.98 4.74
CA ALA A 243 18.93 9.42 5.89
C ALA A 243 17.99 10.57 5.53
N GLU A 244 18.53 11.65 4.94
CA GLU A 244 17.76 12.81 4.49
C GLU A 244 16.75 12.42 3.41
N VAL A 245 17.14 11.61 2.42
CA VAL A 245 16.21 11.14 1.37
C VAL A 245 15.05 10.36 1.98
N THR A 246 15.33 9.48 2.95
CA THR A 246 14.31 8.68 3.63
C THR A 246 13.33 9.57 4.40
N GLN A 247 13.83 10.54 5.16
CA GLN A 247 12.98 11.45 5.94
C GLN A 247 12.18 12.42 5.07
N LEU A 248 12.80 13.03 4.06
CA LEU A 248 12.11 13.90 3.12
C LEU A 248 11.03 13.16 2.33
N THR A 249 11.32 11.91 1.93
CA THR A 249 10.32 11.05 1.28
C THR A 249 9.16 10.78 2.22
N ALA A 250 9.43 10.42 3.47
CA ALA A 250 8.39 10.16 4.47
C ALA A 250 7.52 11.41 4.72
N GLU A 251 8.15 12.58 4.87
CA GLU A 251 7.44 13.87 5.05
C GLU A 251 6.58 14.24 3.83
N SER A 252 7.07 13.97 2.61
CA SER A 252 6.30 14.18 1.39
C SER A 252 5.00 13.36 1.37
N TYR A 253 5.01 12.15 1.94
CA TYR A 253 3.81 11.33 2.08
C TYR A 253 2.84 11.88 3.14
N VAL A 254 3.33 12.52 4.21
CA VAL A 254 2.46 13.20 5.19
C VAL A 254 1.73 14.34 4.50
N ALA A 255 2.45 15.18 3.75
CA ALA A 255 1.85 16.24 2.95
C ALA A 255 0.87 15.68 1.89
N ALA A 256 1.23 14.59 1.22
CA ALA A 256 0.35 13.94 0.26
C ALA A 256 -0.96 13.43 0.92
N ALA A 257 -0.91 12.90 2.14
CA ALA A 257 -2.10 12.48 2.88
C ALA A 257 -3.01 13.66 3.23
N GLN A 258 -2.42 14.78 3.65
CA GLN A 258 -3.16 16.02 3.92
C GLN A 258 -3.85 16.54 2.65
N ILE A 259 -3.11 16.63 1.54
CA ILE A 259 -3.65 17.02 0.23
C ILE A 259 -4.77 16.06 -0.19
N TYR A 260 -4.56 14.76 -0.03
CA TYR A 260 -5.55 13.74 -0.40
C TYR A 260 -6.84 13.89 0.41
N LEU A 261 -6.76 14.12 1.72
CA LEU A 261 -7.93 14.39 2.57
C LEU A 261 -8.68 15.64 2.10
N HIS A 262 -7.97 16.74 1.87
CA HIS A 262 -8.58 17.99 1.39
C HIS A 262 -9.25 17.83 0.03
N CYS A 263 -8.55 17.22 -0.94
CA CYS A 263 -9.05 17.10 -2.30
C CYS A 263 -10.16 16.06 -2.44
N ARG A 264 -10.11 14.95 -1.68
CA ARG A 264 -11.05 13.84 -1.86
C ARG A 264 -12.26 13.92 -0.95
N PHE A 265 -12.09 14.36 0.30
CA PHE A 265 -13.19 14.48 1.26
C PHE A 265 -13.75 15.91 1.30
N PHE A 266 -12.96 16.87 1.82
CA PHE A 266 -13.48 18.22 2.11
C PHE A 266 -13.95 18.98 0.86
N ARG A 267 -13.26 18.85 -0.28
CA ARG A 267 -13.71 19.47 -1.53
C ARG A 267 -15.12 19.02 -1.92
N ARG A 268 -15.46 17.73 -1.75
CA ARG A 268 -16.77 17.19 -2.12
C ARG A 268 -17.87 17.71 -1.22
N VAL A 269 -17.62 17.72 0.09
CA VAL A 269 -18.58 18.18 1.10
C VAL A 269 -18.97 19.65 0.84
N CYS A 270 -18.00 20.52 0.52
CA CYS A 270 -18.29 21.91 0.16
C CYS A 270 -19.22 22.02 -1.08
N PHE A 271 -19.04 21.18 -2.11
CA PHE A 271 -19.92 21.20 -3.28
C PHE A 271 -21.34 20.69 -2.99
N LEU A 272 -21.52 19.76 -2.05
CA LEU A 272 -22.83 19.22 -1.69
C LEU A 272 -23.65 20.24 -0.88
N PHE A 273 -23.02 20.97 0.04
CA PHE A 273 -23.68 22.06 0.78
C PHE A 273 -24.09 23.24 -0.12
N ASP A 274 -23.30 23.55 -1.15
CA ASP A 274 -23.63 24.62 -2.12
C ASP A 274 -24.76 24.26 -3.10
N PHE A 275 -25.02 22.96 -3.34
CA PHE A 275 -26.13 22.52 -4.20
C PHE A 275 -27.44 22.39 -3.41
N SER A 276 -27.41 21.88 -2.17
CA SER A 276 -28.61 21.81 -1.33
C SER A 276 -29.17 23.20 -0.97
N SER A 277 -28.35 24.25 -0.92
CA SER A 277 -28.80 25.63 -0.72
C SER A 277 -29.38 26.30 -1.97
N LYS A 278 -29.23 25.70 -3.16
CA LYS A 278 -29.75 26.26 -4.43
C LYS A 278 -30.98 25.54 -5.00
N ILE A 279 -31.42 24.45 -4.37
CA ILE A 279 -32.64 23.72 -4.76
C ILE A 279 -33.87 24.18 -3.95
N VAL A 280 -33.69 25.05 -2.95
CA VAL A 280 -34.78 25.62 -2.13
C VAL A 280 -34.86 27.16 -2.27
N SER A 281 -34.84 27.66 -3.51
CA SER A 281 -35.15 29.07 -3.82
C SER A 281 -35.96 29.19 -5.09
#